data_AF-A0AAJ0HDG4-F1
#
_entry.id   AF-A0AAJ0HDG4-F1
#
_cell.length_a   1.000
_cell.length_b   1.000
_cell.length_c   1.000
_cell.angle_alpha   90.00
_cell.angle_beta   90.00
_cell.angle_gamma   90.00
#
_symmetry.space_group_name_H-M   'P 1'
#
loop_
_entity.id
_entity.type
_entity.pdbx_description
1 polymer ?
#
loop_
_entity_poly.entity_id
_entity_poly.type
_entity_poly.pdbx_seq_one_letter_code
_entity_poly.pdbx_strand_id
1 'polypeptide(L)'
;MATQAPTLRLNESEFAPPKDQQHPVRWYRSTFYNMTILGLCNLAAPGIWGAMNSLGAGGAAKPNLINAANSLTFCLMVVSCYFSSVLVHYIGIKGALVFGTLGFAPYAAGLYANNRYGNEWAVLPGAALCGISAGVFLILGGAINLGLNANRNEAGKVSYTVFLIFIAIQATGPFLGLLLNSPSKVERLDGKKVDFIIKDGPWKEIGATTKLFFSKRFLLIVLFIGQAVFAEAVFFTCLSLWFSVRARALGSFLSGIVAIISGNLLGHWLDYTTISLKTRARSAFITIITLQGAWWIWATVLVTRFRVSRPTYDWETPSFGAAFAVFLFLTIGFQLNYLFLYFIIHNLSKDDAEVVRYTALLRGTESAWQALSYGLGSLTTFAEVGSIYINFGLWGISIFPAGAQEEEAVVVGTPSLKGSVGNVKVSTD
;
A
#
# COMPACT_ATOMS: atom_id res chain seq x y z
N MET A 1 34.24 -38.55 -10.65
CA MET A 1 32.92 -39.20 -10.67
C MET A 1 32.00 -38.40 -9.75
N ALA A 2 31.04 -37.71 -10.36
CA ALA A 2 29.94 -36.91 -9.79
C ALA A 2 30.05 -36.35 -8.35
N THR A 3 30.53 -35.10 -8.26
CA THR A 3 30.28 -34.19 -7.14
C THR A 3 28.78 -33.91 -7.05
N GLN A 4 28.13 -34.38 -5.98
CA GLN A 4 26.72 -34.06 -5.70
C GLN A 4 26.58 -32.55 -5.47
N ALA A 5 25.72 -31.92 -6.27
CA ALA A 5 25.34 -30.52 -6.10
C ALA A 5 24.56 -30.34 -4.79
N PRO A 6 24.80 -29.26 -4.03
CA PRO A 6 24.08 -29.00 -2.78
C PRO A 6 22.61 -28.72 -3.10
N THR A 7 21.74 -29.62 -2.64
CA THR A 7 20.28 -29.44 -2.65
C THR A 7 19.91 -28.19 -1.86
N LEU A 8 19.52 -27.13 -2.57
CA LEU A 8 18.79 -25.98 -2.04
C LEU A 8 17.60 -26.49 -1.21
N ARG A 9 17.60 -26.22 0.10
CA ARG A 9 16.36 -26.24 0.89
C ARG A 9 15.53 -25.04 0.46
N LEU A 10 14.78 -25.20 -0.63
CA LEU A 10 13.64 -24.34 -0.92
C LEU A 10 12.62 -24.63 0.18
N ASN A 11 12.09 -23.59 0.82
CA ASN A 11 10.99 -23.77 1.75
C ASN A 11 9.84 -24.45 0.98
N GLU A 12 9.45 -25.66 1.38
CA GLU A 12 8.35 -26.42 0.77
C GLU A 12 6.99 -25.67 0.81
N SER A 13 6.94 -24.51 1.46
CA SER A 13 5.79 -23.60 1.46
C SER A 13 5.62 -22.77 0.18
N GLU A 14 6.63 -22.75 -0.71
CA GLU A 14 6.68 -21.84 -1.86
C GLU A 14 6.03 -22.40 -3.14
N PHE A 15 5.82 -23.72 -3.21
CA PHE A 15 5.15 -24.38 -4.34
C PHE A 15 3.85 -25.03 -3.90
N ALA A 16 2.79 -24.90 -4.72
CA ALA A 16 1.58 -25.67 -4.54
C ALA A 16 1.95 -27.17 -4.54
N PRO A 17 1.42 -27.98 -3.60
CA PRO A 17 1.76 -29.39 -3.53
C PRO A 17 1.45 -30.08 -4.87
N PRO A 18 2.22 -31.11 -5.27
CA PRO A 18 1.95 -31.93 -6.45
C PRO A 18 0.46 -32.32 -6.50
N LYS A 19 -0.15 -32.40 -7.68
CA LYS A 19 -1.61 -32.63 -7.84
C LYS A 19 -2.12 -33.86 -7.07
N ASP A 20 -1.22 -34.81 -6.87
CA ASP A 20 -1.30 -36.08 -6.17
C ASP A 20 -1.31 -35.97 -4.63
N GLN A 21 -0.94 -34.81 -4.07
CA GLN A 21 -0.99 -34.49 -2.63
C GLN A 21 -2.05 -33.41 -2.28
N GLN A 22 -2.84 -32.97 -3.26
CA GLN A 22 -3.85 -31.92 -3.06
C GLN A 22 -5.13 -32.50 -2.45
N HIS A 23 -5.56 -31.95 -1.31
CA HIS A 23 -6.85 -32.29 -0.73
C HIS A 23 -8.01 -31.64 -1.52
N PRO A 24 -9.13 -32.34 -1.74
CA PRO A 24 -10.29 -31.77 -2.42
C PRO A 24 -10.92 -30.67 -1.54
N VAL A 25 -10.76 -29.42 -1.97
CA VAL A 25 -11.30 -28.24 -1.30
C VAL A 25 -12.63 -27.83 -1.90
N ARG A 26 -13.61 -27.47 -1.06
CA ARG A 26 -14.88 -26.92 -1.55
C ARG A 26 -14.65 -25.52 -2.11
N TRP A 27 -15.14 -25.21 -3.31
CA TRP A 27 -14.89 -23.93 -4.00
C TRP A 27 -15.17 -22.71 -3.11
N TYR A 28 -16.30 -22.67 -2.40
CA TYR A 28 -16.67 -21.57 -1.50
C TYR A 28 -15.82 -21.48 -0.22
N ARG A 29 -15.03 -22.50 0.13
CA ARG A 29 -14.08 -22.51 1.28
C ARG A 29 -12.62 -22.43 0.87
N SER A 30 -12.37 -22.34 -0.44
CA SER A 30 -11.03 -22.27 -0.99
C SER A 30 -10.38 -20.92 -0.68
N THR A 31 -9.04 -20.93 -0.63
CA THR A 31 -8.24 -19.70 -0.59
C THR A 31 -8.60 -18.77 -1.75
N PHE A 32 -8.78 -19.32 -2.96
CA PHE A 32 -9.11 -18.53 -4.15
C PHE A 32 -10.40 -17.72 -3.98
N TYR A 33 -11.48 -18.32 -3.46
CA TYR A 33 -12.74 -17.62 -3.21
C TYR A 33 -12.60 -16.46 -2.23
N ASN A 34 -11.88 -16.66 -1.12
CA ASN A 34 -11.60 -15.60 -0.16
C ASN A 34 -10.75 -14.47 -0.76
N MET A 35 -9.81 -14.79 -1.65
CA MET A 35 -8.99 -13.78 -2.34
C MET A 35 -9.79 -12.98 -3.35
N THR A 36 -10.68 -13.61 -4.11
CA THR A 36 -11.59 -12.89 -5.00
C THR A 36 -12.49 -11.93 -4.23
N ILE A 37 -13.06 -12.37 -3.09
CA ILE A 37 -13.88 -11.51 -2.24
C ILE A 37 -13.05 -10.35 -1.68
N LEU A 38 -11.85 -10.63 -1.17
CA LEU A 38 -10.98 -9.59 -0.64
C LEU A 38 -10.60 -8.57 -1.73
N GLY A 39 -10.29 -9.04 -2.94
CA GLY A 39 -10.04 -8.19 -4.11
C GLY A 39 -11.24 -7.33 -4.48
N LEU A 40 -12.46 -7.89 -4.46
CA LEU A 40 -13.69 -7.14 -4.68
C LEU A 40 -13.95 -6.10 -3.59
N CYS A 41 -13.70 -6.42 -2.31
CA CYS A 41 -13.77 -5.45 -1.23
C CYS A 41 -12.73 -4.32 -1.41
N ASN A 42 -11.52 -4.65 -1.83
CA ASN A 42 -10.44 -3.68 -2.05
C ASN A 42 -10.72 -2.78 -3.26
N LEU A 43 -11.33 -3.34 -4.31
CA LEU A 43 -11.86 -2.56 -5.42
C LEU A 43 -12.97 -1.63 -4.94
N ALA A 44 -13.92 -2.18 -4.17
CA ALA A 44 -15.13 -1.48 -3.75
C ALA A 44 -14.86 -0.32 -2.80
N ALA A 45 -13.91 -0.45 -1.87
CA ALA A 45 -13.65 0.55 -0.85
C ALA A 45 -12.44 1.45 -1.20
N PRO A 46 -11.18 1.04 -0.96
CA PRO A 46 -10.03 1.92 -1.17
C PRO A 46 -9.73 2.20 -2.65
N GLY A 47 -10.00 1.27 -3.57
CA GLY A 47 -9.80 1.49 -5.00
C GLY A 47 -10.65 2.65 -5.53
N ILE A 48 -11.92 2.67 -5.15
CA ILE A 48 -12.83 3.77 -5.47
C ILE A 48 -12.40 5.08 -4.78
N TRP A 49 -11.97 5.03 -3.52
CA TRP A 49 -11.43 6.20 -2.82
C TRP A 49 -10.25 6.82 -3.57
N GLY A 50 -9.31 6.01 -4.05
CA GLY A 50 -8.17 6.48 -4.86
C GLY A 50 -8.60 7.11 -6.18
N ALA A 51 -9.60 6.53 -6.85
CA ALA A 51 -10.17 7.08 -8.08
C ALA A 51 -10.82 8.45 -7.85
N MET A 52 -11.58 8.62 -6.76
CA MET A 52 -12.19 9.91 -6.40
C MET A 52 -11.13 10.99 -6.11
N ASN A 53 -10.05 10.65 -5.41
CA ASN A 53 -8.96 11.59 -5.12
C ASN A 53 -8.18 11.99 -6.38
N SER A 54 -7.96 11.04 -7.30
CA SER A 54 -7.31 11.31 -8.59
C SER A 54 -8.11 12.30 -9.46
N LEU A 55 -9.44 12.29 -9.33
CA LEU A 55 -10.35 13.23 -9.99
C LEU A 55 -10.45 14.59 -9.26
N GLY A 56 -9.66 14.81 -8.19
CA GLY A 56 -9.76 15.96 -7.30
C GLY A 56 -11.13 16.06 -6.64
N ALA A 57 -11.60 14.95 -6.08
CA ALA A 57 -12.84 14.83 -5.31
C ALA A 57 -14.13 15.21 -6.07
N GLY A 58 -14.16 14.98 -7.39
CA GLY A 58 -15.31 15.26 -8.25
C GLY A 58 -15.26 16.63 -8.94
N GLY A 59 -14.19 17.39 -8.75
CA GLY A 59 -13.81 18.49 -9.62
C GLY A 59 -14.32 19.88 -9.26
N ALA A 60 -15.19 20.03 -8.25
CA ALA A 60 -15.69 21.33 -7.78
C ALA A 60 -15.20 21.75 -6.39
N ALA A 61 -14.64 20.83 -5.60
CA ALA A 61 -14.16 21.13 -4.24
C ALA A 61 -12.80 21.84 -4.26
N LYS A 62 -12.61 22.81 -3.36
CA LYS A 62 -11.32 23.49 -3.16
C LYS A 62 -10.26 22.46 -2.76
N PRO A 63 -9.08 22.40 -3.42
CA PRO A 63 -8.02 21.45 -3.08
C PRO A 63 -7.64 21.46 -1.59
N ASN A 64 -7.68 22.63 -0.96
CA ASN A 64 -7.40 22.79 0.47
C ASN A 64 -8.38 22.01 1.36
N LEU A 65 -9.68 22.01 1.03
CA LEU A 65 -10.70 21.30 1.79
C LEU A 65 -10.51 19.79 1.67
N ILE A 66 -10.21 19.31 0.46
CA ILE A 66 -9.96 17.88 0.19
C ILE A 66 -8.69 17.41 0.88
N ASN A 67 -7.63 18.21 0.81
CA ASN A 67 -6.38 17.92 1.51
C ASN A 67 -6.57 17.92 3.04
N ALA A 68 -7.37 18.84 3.59
CA ALA A 68 -7.74 18.81 5.01
C ALA A 68 -8.56 17.56 5.39
N ALA A 69 -9.53 17.16 4.56
CA ALA A 69 -10.34 15.96 4.77
C ALA A 69 -9.52 14.67 4.70
N ASN A 70 -8.61 14.56 3.73
CA ASN A 70 -7.69 13.44 3.63
C ASN A 70 -6.71 13.42 4.80
N SER A 71 -6.17 14.57 5.21
CA SER A 71 -5.33 14.67 6.41
C SER A 71 -6.05 14.15 7.66
N LEU A 72 -7.32 14.54 7.86
CA LEU A 72 -8.17 14.03 8.93
C LEU A 72 -8.38 12.52 8.84
N THR A 73 -8.65 12.01 7.63
CA THR A 73 -8.81 10.57 7.36
C THR A 73 -7.58 9.81 7.82
N PHE A 74 -6.38 10.25 7.38
CA PHE A 74 -5.13 9.59 7.70
C PHE A 74 -4.72 9.73 9.18
N CYS A 75 -4.98 10.86 9.83
CA CYS A 75 -4.79 11.01 11.28
C CYS A 75 -5.62 10.00 12.08
N LEU A 76 -6.90 9.86 11.76
CA LEU A 76 -7.78 8.88 12.42
C LEU A 76 -7.43 7.44 12.01
N MET A 77 -6.84 7.27 10.83
CA MET A 77 -6.32 5.99 10.37
C MET A 77 -5.13 5.53 11.21
N VAL A 78 -4.22 6.42 11.62
CA VAL A 78 -3.11 6.07 12.53
C VAL A 78 -3.66 5.48 13.84
N VAL A 79 -4.65 6.14 14.43
CA VAL A 79 -5.26 5.71 15.69
C VAL A 79 -5.99 4.38 15.51
N SER A 80 -6.84 4.26 14.50
CA SER A 80 -7.60 3.02 14.24
C SER A 80 -6.68 1.85 13.88
N CYS A 81 -5.59 2.10 13.15
CA CYS A 81 -4.57 1.10 12.86
C CYS A 81 -3.96 0.54 14.16
N TYR A 82 -3.59 1.42 15.10
CA TYR A 82 -3.01 1.03 16.38
C TYR A 82 -3.95 0.16 17.23
N PHE A 83 -5.25 0.46 17.22
CA PHE A 83 -6.27 -0.29 17.97
C PHE A 83 -6.91 -1.45 17.20
N SER A 84 -6.56 -1.66 15.93
CA SER A 84 -7.24 -2.66 15.08
C SER A 84 -7.04 -4.10 15.59
N SER A 85 -5.86 -4.42 16.14
CA SER A 85 -5.55 -5.75 16.69
C SER A 85 -6.48 -6.12 17.84
N VAL A 86 -6.79 -5.15 18.70
CA VAL A 86 -7.77 -5.28 19.78
C VAL A 86 -9.16 -5.46 19.20
N LEU A 87 -9.54 -4.65 18.22
CA LEU A 87 -10.85 -4.72 17.60
C LEU A 87 -11.09 -6.10 16.97
N VAL A 88 -10.15 -6.59 16.15
CA VAL A 88 -10.21 -7.90 15.48
C VAL A 88 -10.35 -9.05 16.48
N HIS A 89 -9.73 -8.96 17.66
CA HIS A 89 -9.88 -9.95 18.70
C HIS A 89 -11.33 -10.04 19.23
N TYR A 90 -12.03 -8.92 19.35
CA TYR A 90 -13.41 -8.87 19.85
C TYR A 90 -14.48 -9.12 18.77
N ILE A 91 -14.37 -8.49 17.59
CA ILE A 91 -15.39 -8.57 16.54
C ILE A 91 -15.12 -9.65 15.48
N GLY A 92 -13.94 -10.26 15.53
CA GLY A 92 -13.48 -11.24 14.56
C GLY A 92 -13.13 -10.64 13.20
N ILE A 93 -12.42 -11.42 12.38
CA ILE A 93 -11.89 -10.98 11.07
C ILE A 93 -13.01 -10.60 10.11
N LYS A 94 -14.12 -11.35 10.06
CA LYS A 94 -15.28 -10.96 9.23
C LYS A 94 -15.89 -9.62 9.65
N GLY A 95 -16.12 -9.44 10.96
CA GLY A 95 -16.72 -8.21 11.50
C GLY A 95 -15.84 -6.99 11.26
N ALA A 96 -14.52 -7.15 11.40
CA ALA A 96 -13.55 -6.11 11.12
C ALA A 96 -13.49 -5.73 9.63
N LEU A 97 -13.63 -6.69 8.71
CA LEU A 97 -13.70 -6.40 7.27
C LEU A 97 -14.94 -5.58 6.93
N VAL A 98 -16.11 -5.99 7.44
CA VAL A 98 -17.39 -5.29 7.25
C VAL A 98 -17.30 -3.87 7.79
N PHE A 99 -16.88 -3.72 9.06
CA PHE A 99 -16.65 -2.42 9.68
C PHE A 99 -15.71 -1.54 8.84
N GLY A 100 -14.64 -2.14 8.35
CA GLY A 100 -13.64 -1.44 7.55
C GLY A 100 -14.16 -0.86 6.24
N THR A 101 -15.11 -1.54 5.59
CA THR A 101 -15.73 -1.05 4.34
C THR A 101 -16.81 0.02 4.55
N LEU A 102 -17.41 0.12 5.74
CA LEU A 102 -18.57 0.97 5.99
C LEU A 102 -18.28 2.48 5.90
N GLY A 103 -17.08 2.93 6.29
CA GLY A 103 -16.76 4.35 6.36
C GLY A 103 -16.45 5.02 5.01
N PHE A 104 -16.25 4.25 3.95
CA PHE A 104 -15.96 4.81 2.62
C PHE A 104 -17.19 5.44 1.96
N ALA A 105 -18.38 4.83 2.11
CA ALA A 105 -19.63 5.33 1.53
C ALA A 105 -20.05 6.71 2.07
N PRO A 106 -19.99 7.00 3.39
CA PRO A 106 -20.22 8.34 3.92
C PRO A 106 -19.29 9.41 3.34
N TYR A 107 -18.01 9.09 3.09
CA TYR A 107 -17.08 10.03 2.47
C TYR A 107 -17.49 10.36 1.02
N ALA A 108 -17.81 9.35 0.21
CA ALA A 108 -18.29 9.55 -1.16
C ALA A 108 -19.61 10.35 -1.18
N ALA A 109 -20.52 10.09 -0.25
CA ALA A 109 -21.77 10.84 -0.09
C ALA A 109 -21.52 12.31 0.32
N GLY A 110 -20.55 12.55 1.20
CA GLY A 110 -20.12 13.90 1.59
C GLY A 110 -19.57 14.69 0.40
N LEU A 111 -18.72 14.07 -0.43
CA LEU A 111 -18.23 14.66 -1.67
C LEU A 111 -19.36 14.96 -2.67
N TYR A 112 -20.31 14.04 -2.82
CA TYR A 112 -21.48 14.26 -3.65
C TYR A 112 -22.33 15.45 -3.16
N ALA A 113 -22.58 15.54 -1.86
CA ALA A 113 -23.35 16.64 -1.27
C ALA A 113 -22.64 17.99 -1.44
N ASN A 114 -21.31 18.00 -1.34
CA ASN A 114 -20.50 19.18 -1.65
C ASN A 114 -20.65 19.60 -3.12
N ASN A 115 -20.50 18.66 -4.05
CA ASN A 115 -20.56 18.96 -5.48
C ASN A 115 -21.97 19.35 -5.95
N ARG A 116 -23.03 18.77 -5.39
CA ARG A 116 -24.42 19.00 -5.84
C ARG A 116 -25.10 20.18 -5.14
N TYR A 117 -24.82 20.36 -3.84
CA TYR A 117 -25.53 21.31 -2.98
C TYR A 117 -24.60 22.36 -2.35
N GLY A 118 -23.30 22.35 -2.66
CA GLY A 118 -22.33 23.28 -2.08
C GLY A 118 -22.03 23.02 -0.60
N ASN A 119 -22.43 21.86 -0.07
CA ASN A 119 -22.31 21.56 1.35
C ASN A 119 -20.89 21.11 1.73
N GLU A 120 -20.05 22.02 2.22
CA GLU A 120 -18.66 21.73 2.64
C GLU A 120 -18.59 20.92 3.95
N TRP A 121 -19.52 21.10 4.89
CA TRP A 121 -19.42 20.49 6.22
C TRP A 121 -19.55 18.96 6.19
N ALA A 122 -20.34 18.40 5.25
CA ALA A 122 -20.58 16.96 5.17
C ALA A 122 -19.34 16.14 4.78
N VAL A 123 -18.32 16.78 4.18
CA VAL A 123 -17.09 16.11 3.75
C VAL A 123 -16.23 15.69 4.95
N LEU A 124 -16.17 16.51 6.01
CA LEU A 124 -15.30 16.27 7.17
C LEU A 124 -15.78 15.08 8.05
N PRO A 125 -17.08 14.97 8.42
CA PRO A 125 -17.60 13.78 9.11
C PRO A 125 -17.46 12.51 8.27
N GLY A 126 -17.68 12.61 6.94
CA GLY A 126 -17.48 11.48 6.03
C GLY A 126 -16.04 11.00 6.02
N ALA A 127 -15.09 11.93 5.95
CA ALA A 127 -13.66 11.66 6.05
C ALA A 127 -13.25 11.05 7.40
N ALA A 128 -13.85 11.52 8.50
CA ALA A 128 -13.60 10.98 9.82
C ALA A 128 -14.06 9.51 9.95
N LEU A 129 -15.27 9.21 9.50
CA LEU A 129 -15.80 7.85 9.45
C LEU A 129 -14.95 6.94 8.57
N CYS A 130 -14.52 7.45 7.41
CA CYS A 130 -13.61 6.75 6.50
C CYS A 130 -12.27 6.45 7.17
N GLY A 131 -11.68 7.39 7.91
CA GLY A 131 -10.39 7.19 8.57
C GLY A 131 -10.44 6.10 9.63
N ILE A 132 -11.49 6.10 10.46
CA ILE A 132 -11.70 5.09 11.50
C ILE A 132 -11.92 3.70 10.89
N SER A 133 -12.69 3.60 9.80
CA SER A 133 -12.93 2.32 9.14
C SER A 133 -11.72 1.82 8.34
N ALA A 134 -11.05 2.70 7.61
CA ALA A 134 -9.94 2.35 6.72
C ALA A 134 -8.77 1.72 7.48
N GLY A 135 -8.44 2.19 8.69
CA GLY A 135 -7.34 1.61 9.46
C GLY A 135 -7.60 0.16 9.88
N VAL A 136 -8.85 -0.17 10.20
CA VAL A 136 -9.28 -1.55 10.48
C VAL A 136 -9.28 -2.40 9.21
N PHE A 137 -9.77 -1.84 8.09
CA PHE A 137 -9.81 -2.53 6.79
C PHE A 137 -8.42 -2.92 6.29
N LEU A 138 -7.47 -1.97 6.33
CA LEU A 138 -6.17 -2.11 5.69
C LEU A 138 -5.23 -3.06 6.43
N ILE A 139 -5.32 -3.15 7.77
CA ILE A 139 -4.54 -4.12 8.54
C ILE A 139 -5.06 -5.54 8.28
N LEU A 140 -6.37 -5.69 8.16
CA LEU A 140 -6.99 -6.96 7.84
C LEU A 140 -6.68 -7.40 6.40
N GLY A 141 -6.82 -6.48 5.45
CA GLY A 141 -6.44 -6.68 4.06
C GLY A 141 -4.96 -7.02 3.94
N GLY A 142 -4.09 -6.29 4.63
CA GLY A 142 -2.64 -6.55 4.68
C GLY A 142 -2.31 -7.94 5.24
N ALA A 143 -2.85 -8.31 6.41
CA ALA A 143 -2.57 -9.59 7.06
C ALA A 143 -3.13 -10.80 6.30
N ILE A 144 -4.35 -10.68 5.73
CA ILE A 144 -4.97 -11.75 4.92
C ILE A 144 -4.25 -11.87 3.57
N ASN A 145 -3.88 -10.74 2.95
CA ASN A 145 -3.13 -10.71 1.70
C ASN A 145 -1.73 -11.32 1.88
N LEU A 146 -1.02 -10.99 2.96
CA LEU A 146 0.28 -11.59 3.26
C LEU A 146 0.18 -13.10 3.57
N GLY A 147 -0.88 -13.52 4.25
CA GLY A 147 -1.11 -14.92 4.58
C GLY A 147 -1.58 -15.79 3.41
N LEU A 148 -2.12 -15.21 2.33
CA LEU A 148 -2.79 -15.95 1.26
C LEU A 148 -2.31 -15.63 -0.17
N ASN A 149 -1.50 -14.58 -0.41
CA ASN A 149 -1.28 -14.03 -1.76
C ASN A 149 0.12 -14.19 -2.38
N ALA A 150 0.64 -15.43 -2.38
CA ALA A 150 1.85 -15.74 -3.13
C ALA A 150 1.68 -15.80 -4.67
N ASN A 151 0.47 -15.65 -5.27
CA ASN A 151 0.28 -15.72 -6.73
C ASN A 151 -1.08 -15.14 -7.28
N ARG A 152 -1.01 -14.04 -8.08
CA ARG A 152 -1.92 -13.54 -9.20
C ARG A 152 -2.86 -12.31 -9.01
N ASN A 153 -3.09 -11.58 -10.14
CA ASN A 153 -3.66 -10.22 -10.31
C ASN A 153 -4.71 -10.11 -11.46
N GLU A 154 -5.91 -9.49 -11.28
CA GLU A 154 -6.79 -8.97 -12.38
C GLU A 154 -7.70 -7.77 -11.95
N ALA A 155 -8.16 -6.94 -12.91
CA ALA A 155 -8.63 -5.54 -12.74
C ALA A 155 -9.93 -5.17 -13.51
N GLY A 156 -10.58 -4.04 -13.16
CA GLY A 156 -11.68 -3.42 -13.96
C GLY A 156 -12.21 -2.05 -13.45
N LYS A 157 -12.71 -1.18 -14.36
CA LYS A 157 -12.94 0.30 -14.25
C LYS A 157 -14.42 0.76 -14.32
N VAL A 158 -14.71 2.07 -14.13
CA VAL A 158 -15.38 3.07 -15.06
C VAL A 158 -15.94 4.33 -14.31
N SER A 159 -16.79 5.21 -14.92
CA SER A 159 -17.01 6.72 -14.96
C SER A 159 -18.44 7.30 -14.57
N TYR A 160 -18.62 8.65 -14.45
CA TYR A 160 -19.56 9.57 -13.68
C TYR A 160 -20.94 9.13 -13.13
N THR A 161 -21.65 8.21 -13.79
CA THR A 161 -22.56 7.27 -13.08
C THR A 161 -21.83 6.65 -11.88
N VAL A 162 -20.50 6.58 -11.99
CA VAL A 162 -19.48 6.49 -10.97
C VAL A 162 -19.80 7.08 -9.65
N PHE A 163 -20.26 8.31 -9.45
CA PHE A 163 -20.43 8.71 -8.04
C PHE A 163 -21.55 7.88 -7.40
N LEU A 164 -22.63 7.62 -8.14
CA LEU A 164 -23.72 6.74 -7.71
C LEU A 164 -23.31 5.26 -7.71
N ILE A 165 -22.53 4.79 -8.68
CA ILE A 165 -21.96 3.44 -8.77
C ILE A 165 -20.89 3.24 -7.69
N PHE A 166 -20.10 4.24 -7.35
CA PHE A 166 -19.06 4.22 -6.34
C PHE A 166 -19.69 4.15 -4.97
N ILE A 167 -20.72 4.97 -4.71
CA ILE A 167 -21.52 4.88 -3.50
C ILE A 167 -22.24 3.52 -3.45
N ALA A 168 -22.83 3.04 -4.55
CA ALA A 168 -23.52 1.75 -4.60
C ALA A 168 -22.55 0.56 -4.40
N ILE A 169 -21.39 0.55 -5.07
CA ILE A 169 -20.35 -0.46 -4.92
C ILE A 169 -19.74 -0.39 -3.51
N GLN A 170 -19.43 0.79 -2.98
CA GLN A 170 -18.96 0.94 -1.60
C GLN A 170 -20.01 0.43 -0.60
N ALA A 171 -21.29 0.68 -0.86
CA ALA A 171 -22.41 0.15 -0.08
C ALA A 171 -22.56 -1.37 -0.22
N THR A 172 -22.09 -2.00 -1.30
CA THR A 172 -21.96 -3.47 -1.40
C THR A 172 -20.79 -4.04 -0.62
N GLY A 173 -19.76 -3.23 -0.29
CA GLY A 173 -18.57 -3.65 0.44
C GLY A 173 -18.87 -4.41 1.75
N PRO A 174 -19.76 -3.90 2.62
CA PRO A 174 -20.20 -4.59 3.83
C PRO A 174 -20.82 -5.97 3.54
N PHE A 175 -21.62 -6.10 2.48
CA PHE A 175 -22.26 -7.36 2.09
C PHE A 175 -21.25 -8.35 1.50
N LEU A 176 -20.27 -7.87 0.74
CA LEU A 176 -19.13 -8.66 0.27
C LEU A 176 -18.26 -9.15 1.43
N GLY A 177 -18.04 -8.31 2.45
CA GLY A 177 -17.33 -8.68 3.66
C GLY A 177 -18.01 -9.80 4.45
N LEU A 178 -19.34 -9.87 4.45
CA LEU A 178 -20.10 -10.96 5.08
C LEU A 178 -19.91 -12.32 4.37
N LEU A 179 -19.68 -12.30 3.06
CA LEU A 179 -19.44 -13.49 2.24
C LEU A 179 -18.05 -14.11 2.49
N LEU A 180 -17.08 -13.34 3.01
CA LEU A 180 -15.74 -13.83 3.32
C LEU A 180 -15.81 -14.94 4.36
N ASN A 181 -15.13 -16.07 4.18
CA ASN A 181 -15.09 -17.13 5.19
C ASN A 181 -14.14 -16.81 6.36
N SER A 182 -14.50 -17.26 7.56
CA SER A 182 -13.63 -17.12 8.74
C SER A 182 -12.36 -17.94 8.50
N PRO A 183 -11.16 -17.46 8.88
CA PRO A 183 -9.91 -18.17 8.63
C PRO A 183 -9.90 -19.63 9.09
N SER A 184 -10.57 -19.92 10.21
CA SER A 184 -10.74 -21.28 10.76
C SER A 184 -11.54 -22.25 9.87
N LYS A 185 -12.27 -21.74 8.87
CA LYS A 185 -13.08 -22.51 7.92
C LYS A 185 -12.44 -22.55 6.52
N VAL A 186 -11.27 -21.94 6.35
CA VAL A 186 -10.55 -21.92 5.07
C VAL A 186 -9.80 -23.23 4.91
N GLU A 187 -10.10 -23.91 3.82
CA GLU A 187 -9.50 -25.20 3.47
C GLU A 187 -8.38 -24.93 2.46
N ARG A 188 -7.15 -25.28 2.84
CA ARG A 188 -5.94 -25.07 2.06
C ARG A 188 -5.61 -26.34 1.27
N LEU A 189 -5.08 -26.20 0.04
CA LEU A 189 -4.81 -27.34 -0.86
C LEU A 189 -3.78 -28.32 -0.29
N ASP A 190 -2.89 -27.82 0.57
CA ASP A 190 -1.85 -28.54 1.30
C ASP A 190 -2.32 -29.16 2.63
N GLY A 191 -3.63 -29.12 2.93
CA GLY A 191 -4.20 -29.76 4.13
C GLY A 191 -3.84 -29.11 5.47
N LYS A 192 -2.91 -28.14 5.50
CA LYS A 192 -2.57 -27.36 6.70
C LYS A 192 -3.72 -26.42 7.07
N LYS A 193 -4.09 -26.42 8.35
CA LYS A 193 -5.05 -25.48 8.91
C LYS A 193 -4.43 -24.08 9.00
N VAL A 194 -5.27 -23.07 8.76
CA VAL A 194 -4.89 -21.66 8.82
C VAL A 194 -5.02 -21.17 10.26
N ASP A 195 -3.96 -21.33 11.05
CA ASP A 195 -3.90 -20.82 12.43
C ASP A 195 -3.31 -19.41 12.46
N PHE A 196 -4.11 -18.39 12.17
CA PHE A 196 -3.76 -16.99 12.41
C PHE A 196 -4.13 -16.57 13.85
N ILE A 197 -3.60 -17.27 14.84
CA ILE A 197 -3.81 -16.89 16.23
C ILE A 197 -2.57 -16.15 16.70
N ILE A 198 -2.71 -14.83 16.87
CA ILE A 198 -1.83 -14.05 17.75
C ILE A 198 -1.99 -14.69 19.13
N LYS A 199 -1.03 -15.53 19.54
CA LYS A 199 -1.11 -16.35 20.77
C LYS A 199 -0.99 -15.52 22.05
N ASP A 200 -0.59 -14.26 21.93
CA ASP A 200 -0.40 -13.34 23.05
C ASP A 200 -1.61 -12.43 23.26
N GLY A 201 -1.88 -12.05 24.52
CA GLY A 201 -2.96 -11.13 24.85
C GLY A 201 -2.79 -9.75 24.17
N PRO A 202 -3.89 -9.04 23.84
CA PRO A 202 -3.86 -7.83 23.01
C PRO A 202 -2.91 -6.73 23.53
N TRP A 203 -2.79 -6.58 24.85
CA TRP A 203 -1.89 -5.60 25.46
C TRP A 203 -0.41 -5.97 25.33
N LYS A 204 -0.07 -7.26 25.34
CA LYS A 204 1.30 -7.73 25.09
C LYS A 204 1.68 -7.50 23.62
N GLU A 205 0.73 -7.71 22.72
CA GLU A 205 0.92 -7.46 21.29
C GLU A 205 1.17 -5.98 20.98
N ILE A 206 0.41 -5.08 21.62
CA ILE A 206 0.65 -3.63 21.54
C ILE A 206 2.02 -3.25 22.10
N GLY A 207 2.41 -3.82 23.24
CA GLY A 207 3.72 -3.59 23.85
C GLY A 207 4.87 -4.05 22.94
N ALA A 208 4.75 -5.24 22.34
CA ALA A 208 5.74 -5.79 21.41
C ALA A 208 5.83 -4.95 20.13
N THR A 209 4.70 -4.54 19.57
CA THR A 209 4.62 -3.67 18.39
C THR A 209 5.24 -2.30 18.66
N THR A 210 4.98 -1.72 19.83
CA THR A 210 5.58 -0.44 20.23
C THR A 210 7.08 -0.55 20.41
N LYS A 211 7.58 -1.64 21.03
CA LYS A 211 9.01 -1.90 21.15
C LYS A 211 9.68 -2.06 19.78
N LEU A 212 9.00 -2.71 18.83
CA LEU A 212 9.47 -2.91 17.47
C LEU A 212 9.55 -1.58 16.69
N PHE A 213 8.60 -0.66 16.90
CA PHE A 213 8.64 0.68 16.31
C PHE A 213 9.90 1.47 16.70
N PHE A 214 10.31 1.38 17.97
CA PHE A 214 11.53 2.03 18.46
C PHE A 214 12.82 1.24 18.17
N SER A 215 12.73 0.14 17.43
CA SER A 215 13.93 -0.59 17.01
C SER A 215 14.71 0.22 15.98
N LYS A 216 16.05 0.16 16.06
CA LYS A 216 16.93 0.81 15.07
C LYS A 216 16.60 0.40 13.63
N ARG A 217 16.19 -0.86 13.44
CA ARG A 217 15.77 -1.43 12.15
C ARG A 217 14.60 -0.68 11.55
N PHE A 218 13.53 -0.53 12.33
CA PHE A 218 12.34 0.16 11.85
C PHE A 218 12.57 1.68 11.71
N LEU A 219 13.23 2.31 12.68
CA LEU A 219 13.46 3.76 12.66
C LEU A 219 14.27 4.24 11.44
N LEU A 220 15.21 3.43 10.94
CA LEU A 220 15.99 3.77 9.75
C LEU A 220 15.14 3.76 8.47
N ILE A 221 14.08 2.95 8.39
CA ILE A 221 13.20 2.91 7.21
C ILE A 221 12.08 3.96 7.26
N VAL A 222 11.76 4.54 8.43
CA VAL A 222 10.67 5.51 8.62
C VAL A 222 10.74 6.70 7.66
N LEU A 223 11.95 7.26 7.43
CA LEU A 223 12.13 8.39 6.51
C LEU A 223 11.95 7.98 5.05
N PHE A 224 12.35 6.75 4.71
CA PHE A 224 12.19 6.20 3.37
C PHE A 224 10.73 5.85 3.06
N ILE A 225 9.98 5.38 4.07
CA ILE A 225 8.53 5.26 4.01
C ILE A 225 7.92 6.65 3.81
N GLY A 226 8.36 7.64 4.60
CA GLY A 226 7.85 9.00 4.56
C GLY A 226 7.99 9.66 3.19
N GLN A 227 9.18 9.64 2.57
CA GLN A 227 9.35 10.23 1.25
C GLN A 227 8.45 9.57 0.19
N ALA A 228 8.29 8.24 0.26
CA ALA A 228 7.50 7.49 -0.71
C ALA A 228 6.03 7.90 -0.64
N VAL A 229 5.42 7.85 0.55
CA VAL A 229 3.98 8.15 0.67
C VAL A 229 3.65 9.63 0.70
N PHE A 230 4.61 10.49 1.07
CA PHE A 230 4.43 11.93 0.95
C PHE A 230 4.32 12.33 -0.53
N ALA A 231 4.90 11.56 -1.46
CA ALA A 231 4.81 11.84 -2.89
C ALA A 231 3.35 11.73 -3.41
N GLU A 232 2.53 10.90 -2.78
CA GLU A 232 1.16 10.63 -3.20
C GLU A 232 0.30 11.89 -3.20
N ALA A 233 0.22 12.58 -2.06
CA ALA A 233 -0.55 13.80 -1.92
C ALA A 233 -0.02 14.90 -2.86
N VAL A 234 1.29 14.92 -3.09
CA VAL A 234 1.97 15.89 -3.97
C VAL A 234 1.48 15.76 -5.40
N PHE A 235 1.50 14.56 -5.99
CA PHE A 235 1.08 14.42 -7.39
C PHE A 235 -0.44 14.51 -7.55
N PHE A 236 -1.26 14.09 -6.58
CA PHE A 236 -2.71 14.32 -6.66
C PHE A 236 -3.06 15.81 -6.57
N THR A 237 -2.39 16.55 -5.69
CA THR A 237 -2.60 18.00 -5.56
C THR A 237 -2.14 18.73 -6.82
N CYS A 238 -0.96 18.37 -7.36
CA CYS A 238 -0.46 18.91 -8.63
C CYS A 238 -1.43 18.65 -9.79
N LEU A 239 -1.94 17.41 -9.89
CA LEU A 239 -2.93 17.04 -10.90
C LEU A 239 -4.22 17.88 -10.75
N SER A 240 -4.67 18.12 -9.52
CA SER A 240 -5.88 18.93 -9.25
C SER A 240 -5.71 20.42 -9.48
N LEU A 241 -4.50 20.97 -9.33
CA LEU A 241 -4.24 22.41 -9.44
C LEU A 241 -4.00 22.86 -10.89
N TRP A 242 -3.29 22.06 -11.67
CA TRP A 242 -2.73 22.52 -12.96
C TRP A 242 -3.37 21.89 -14.20
N PHE A 243 -4.30 20.94 -14.04
CA PHE A 243 -4.90 20.19 -15.16
C PHE A 243 -6.42 20.30 -15.22
N SER A 244 -6.95 20.29 -16.44
CA SER A 244 -8.38 20.25 -16.72
C SER A 244 -9.04 18.96 -16.19
N VAL A 245 -10.34 18.99 -15.90
CA VAL A 245 -11.08 17.79 -15.45
C VAL A 245 -10.90 16.60 -16.40
N ARG A 246 -10.86 16.86 -17.71
CA ARG A 246 -10.64 15.83 -18.74
C ARG A 246 -9.24 15.23 -18.66
N ALA A 247 -8.21 16.07 -18.52
CA ALA A 247 -6.84 15.64 -18.33
C ALA A 247 -6.64 14.84 -17.03
N ARG A 248 -7.34 15.20 -15.94
CA ARG A 248 -7.32 14.44 -14.67
C ARG A 248 -7.94 13.06 -14.81
N ALA A 249 -9.06 12.95 -15.53
CA ALA A 249 -9.67 11.65 -15.81
C ALA A 249 -8.74 10.74 -16.64
N LEU A 250 -8.06 11.30 -17.65
CA LEU A 250 -7.04 10.60 -18.41
C LEU A 250 -5.86 10.19 -17.51
N GLY A 251 -5.40 11.09 -16.63
CA GLY A 251 -4.35 10.85 -15.64
C GLY A 251 -4.68 9.68 -14.73
N SER A 252 -5.88 9.66 -14.15
CA SER A 252 -6.37 8.55 -13.31
C SER A 252 -6.47 7.23 -14.08
N PHE A 253 -6.89 7.27 -15.34
CA PHE A 253 -6.98 6.07 -16.17
C PHE A 253 -5.60 5.47 -16.46
N LEU A 254 -4.64 6.32 -16.85
CA LEU A 254 -3.29 5.91 -17.22
C LEU A 254 -2.43 5.58 -16.00
N SER A 255 -2.61 6.28 -14.87
CA SER A 255 -1.88 6.02 -13.61
C SER A 255 -2.06 4.57 -13.15
N GLY A 256 -3.28 4.03 -13.23
CA GLY A 256 -3.54 2.63 -12.92
C GLY A 256 -2.84 1.65 -13.86
N ILE A 257 -2.77 1.96 -15.17
CA ILE A 257 -2.10 1.09 -16.15
C ILE A 257 -0.59 1.08 -15.91
N VAL A 258 0.02 2.26 -15.76
CA VAL A 258 1.47 2.35 -15.54
C VAL A 258 1.87 1.74 -14.21
N ALA A 259 1.05 1.90 -13.16
CA ALA A 259 1.29 1.29 -11.85
C ALA A 259 1.25 -0.25 -11.92
N ILE A 260 0.28 -0.83 -12.63
CA ILE A 260 0.21 -2.29 -12.82
C ILE A 260 1.46 -2.76 -13.58
N ILE A 261 1.81 -2.13 -14.68
CA ILE A 261 2.97 -2.54 -15.50
C ILE A 261 4.28 -2.43 -14.70
N SER A 262 4.53 -1.29 -14.08
CA SER A 262 5.77 -1.06 -13.32
C SER A 262 5.86 -1.97 -12.11
N GLY A 263 4.74 -2.21 -11.42
CA GLY A 263 4.70 -3.10 -10.27
C GLY A 263 4.98 -4.55 -10.62
N ASN A 264 4.37 -5.07 -11.69
CA ASN A 264 4.64 -6.43 -12.15
C ASN A 264 6.08 -6.58 -12.67
N LEU A 265 6.64 -5.56 -13.32
CA LEU A 265 8.02 -5.58 -13.78
C LEU A 265 9.02 -5.67 -12.61
N LEU A 266 8.80 -4.87 -11.56
CA LEU A 266 9.64 -4.91 -10.36
C LEU A 266 9.48 -6.24 -9.62
N GLY A 267 8.26 -6.73 -9.45
CA GLY A 267 8.00 -8.04 -8.84
C GLY A 267 8.72 -9.16 -9.59
N HIS A 268 8.56 -9.21 -10.92
CA HIS A 268 9.27 -10.19 -11.76
C HIS A 268 10.79 -10.13 -11.61
N TRP A 269 11.38 -8.94 -11.44
CA TRP A 269 12.80 -8.80 -11.20
C TRP A 269 13.24 -9.29 -9.81
N LEU A 270 12.49 -8.94 -8.77
CA LEU A 270 12.79 -9.33 -7.39
C LEU A 270 12.61 -10.83 -7.16
N ASP A 271 11.64 -11.45 -7.85
CA ASP A 271 11.33 -12.87 -7.76
C ASP A 271 12.25 -13.75 -8.63
N TYR A 272 13.12 -13.13 -9.46
CA TYR A 272 13.95 -13.85 -10.41
C TYR A 272 15.02 -14.72 -9.73
N THR A 273 14.81 -16.04 -9.65
CA THR A 273 15.58 -16.95 -8.77
C THR A 273 17.02 -17.23 -9.21
N THR A 274 17.39 -16.91 -10.44
CA THR A 274 18.74 -17.20 -10.97
C THR A 274 19.82 -16.24 -10.43
N ILE A 275 19.42 -15.04 -10.00
CA ILE A 275 20.34 -14.01 -9.51
C ILE A 275 20.25 -13.93 -7.98
N SER A 276 21.37 -13.67 -7.31
CA SER A 276 21.39 -13.54 -5.85
C SER A 276 20.44 -12.44 -5.33
N LEU A 277 19.86 -12.66 -4.15
CA LEU A 277 19.00 -11.67 -3.46
C LEU A 277 19.68 -10.30 -3.34
N LYS A 278 20.97 -10.29 -2.99
CA LYS A 278 21.78 -9.09 -2.85
C LYS A 278 21.83 -8.25 -4.13
N THR A 279 22.11 -8.89 -5.28
CA THR A 279 22.23 -8.16 -6.54
C THR A 279 20.86 -7.63 -7.01
N ARG A 280 19.79 -8.39 -6.81
CA ARG A 280 18.42 -7.99 -7.18
C ARG A 280 17.93 -6.81 -6.35
N ALA A 281 18.04 -6.91 -5.02
CA ALA A 281 17.62 -5.86 -4.10
C ALA A 281 18.41 -4.56 -4.33
N ARG A 282 19.74 -4.66 -4.49
CA ARG A 282 20.60 -3.49 -4.68
C ARG A 282 20.42 -2.82 -6.04
N SER A 283 20.27 -3.60 -7.12
CA SER A 283 19.97 -3.05 -8.44
C SER A 283 18.61 -2.36 -8.45
N ALA A 284 17.57 -2.97 -7.88
CA ALA A 284 16.26 -2.36 -7.73
C ALA A 284 16.33 -1.04 -6.93
N PHE A 285 17.01 -1.04 -5.79
CA PHE A 285 17.18 0.16 -4.96
C PHE A 285 17.87 1.30 -5.72
N ILE A 286 19.01 1.03 -6.37
CA ILE A 286 19.75 2.05 -7.13
C ILE A 286 18.89 2.60 -8.26
N THR A 287 18.23 1.74 -9.04
CA THR A 287 17.36 2.16 -10.14
C THR A 287 16.21 3.03 -9.64
N ILE A 288 15.55 2.65 -8.55
CA ILE A 288 14.44 3.40 -7.96
C ILE A 288 14.91 4.79 -7.51
N ILE A 289 15.99 4.88 -6.72
CA ILE A 289 16.50 6.14 -6.20
C ILE A 289 16.95 7.07 -7.34
N THR A 290 17.69 6.55 -8.33
CA THR A 290 18.18 7.37 -9.45
C THR A 290 17.04 7.92 -10.31
N LEU A 291 16.06 7.07 -10.68
CA LEU A 291 14.91 7.52 -11.47
C LEU A 291 14.07 8.54 -10.69
N GLN A 292 13.86 8.30 -9.40
CA GLN A 292 13.10 9.21 -8.56
C GLN A 292 13.78 10.57 -8.40
N GLY A 293 15.10 10.61 -8.24
CA GLY A 293 15.87 11.86 -8.24
C GLY A 293 15.68 12.65 -9.53
N ALA A 294 15.75 11.98 -10.69
CA ALA A 294 15.54 12.63 -11.99
C ALA A 294 14.12 13.19 -12.13
N TRP A 295 13.10 12.45 -11.71
CA TRP A 295 11.71 12.89 -11.77
C TRP A 295 11.40 14.04 -10.80
N TRP A 296 12.00 14.04 -9.61
CA TRP A 296 11.85 15.16 -8.66
C TRP A 296 12.51 16.44 -9.15
N ILE A 297 13.69 16.35 -9.79
CA ILE A 297 14.33 17.49 -10.43
C ILE A 297 13.42 18.05 -11.53
N TRP A 298 12.88 17.18 -12.38
CA TRP A 298 11.95 17.60 -13.43
C TRP A 298 10.68 18.24 -12.85
N ALA A 299 10.06 17.64 -11.83
CA ALA A 299 8.89 18.18 -11.16
C ALA A 299 9.15 19.54 -10.52
N THR A 300 10.31 19.71 -9.87
CA THR A 300 10.75 20.97 -9.24
C THR A 300 10.86 22.08 -10.29
N VAL A 301 11.54 21.82 -11.41
CA VAL A 301 11.68 22.79 -12.52
C VAL A 301 10.31 23.15 -13.09
N LEU A 302 9.45 22.16 -13.28
CA LEU A 302 8.13 22.35 -13.86
C LEU A 302 7.24 23.22 -12.97
N VAL A 303 7.14 22.90 -11.69
CA VAL A 303 6.27 23.63 -10.76
C VAL A 303 6.79 25.02 -10.43
N THR A 304 8.12 25.22 -10.44
CA THR A 304 8.71 26.57 -10.36
C THR A 304 8.22 27.46 -11.50
N ARG A 305 8.11 26.91 -12.72
CA ARG A 305 7.57 27.62 -13.88
C ARG A 305 6.06 27.86 -13.72
N PHE A 306 5.30 26.85 -13.28
CA PHE A 306 3.84 26.96 -13.11
C PHE A 306 3.43 28.00 -12.08
N ARG A 307 4.25 28.22 -11.04
CA ARG A 307 4.02 29.28 -10.06
C ARG A 307 3.91 30.66 -10.70
N VAL A 308 4.70 30.90 -11.75
CA VAL A 308 4.73 32.18 -12.48
C VAL A 308 3.66 32.21 -13.57
N SER A 309 3.57 31.16 -14.40
CA SER A 309 2.68 31.16 -15.57
C SER A 309 1.22 30.83 -15.26
N ARG A 310 0.93 30.29 -14.06
CA ARG A 310 -0.40 29.84 -13.61
C ARG A 310 -1.23 29.11 -14.68
N PRO A 311 -0.68 28.06 -15.33
CA PRO A 311 -1.32 27.44 -16.48
C PRO A 311 -2.47 26.53 -16.05
N THR A 312 -3.44 26.34 -16.94
CA THR A 312 -4.41 25.24 -16.85
C THR A 312 -4.24 24.38 -18.10
N TYR A 313 -3.58 23.24 -17.97
CA TYR A 313 -3.29 22.35 -19.09
C TYR A 313 -4.49 21.48 -19.43
N ASP A 314 -4.89 21.52 -20.69
CA ASP A 314 -5.77 20.53 -21.31
C ASP A 314 -4.99 19.69 -22.32
N TRP A 315 -5.51 18.53 -22.74
CA TRP A 315 -4.79 17.63 -23.64
C TRP A 315 -4.49 18.24 -25.03
N GLU A 316 -5.20 19.32 -25.39
CA GLU A 316 -5.01 20.09 -26.62
C GLU A 316 -3.95 21.21 -26.47
N THR A 317 -3.49 21.49 -25.24
CA THR A 317 -2.60 22.61 -24.96
C THR A 317 -1.15 22.27 -25.34
N PRO A 318 -0.41 23.18 -26.02
CA PRO A 318 1.02 23.02 -26.24
C PRO A 318 1.76 22.79 -24.90
N SER A 319 2.73 21.88 -24.90
CA SER A 319 3.47 21.45 -23.69
C SER A 319 2.69 20.61 -22.66
N PHE A 320 1.44 20.21 -22.93
CA PHE A 320 0.70 19.26 -22.09
C PHE A 320 1.52 18.00 -21.80
N GLY A 321 2.11 17.39 -22.83
CA GLY A 321 2.88 16.14 -22.70
C GLY A 321 4.04 16.23 -21.71
N ALA A 322 4.77 17.36 -21.68
CA ALA A 322 5.88 17.57 -20.76
C ALA A 322 5.40 17.68 -19.30
N ALA A 323 4.24 18.30 -19.08
CA ALA A 323 3.64 18.43 -17.75
C ALA A 323 3.02 17.10 -17.28
N PHE A 324 2.30 16.43 -18.17
CA PHE A 324 1.55 15.23 -17.89
C PHE A 324 2.44 13.99 -17.73
N ALA A 325 3.54 13.90 -18.48
CA ALA A 325 4.49 12.80 -18.36
C ALA A 325 5.14 12.74 -16.96
N VAL A 326 5.48 13.90 -16.37
CA VAL A 326 6.01 13.98 -15.00
C VAL A 326 5.06 13.35 -14.00
N PHE A 327 3.77 13.62 -14.13
CA PHE A 327 2.74 13.02 -13.26
C PHE A 327 2.73 11.48 -13.37
N LEU A 328 2.78 10.93 -14.59
CA LEU A 328 2.82 9.47 -14.78
C LEU A 328 4.11 8.85 -14.23
N PHE A 329 5.25 9.50 -14.42
CA PHE A 329 6.52 9.04 -13.89
C PHE A 329 6.59 9.08 -12.36
N LEU A 330 6.05 10.13 -11.74
CA LEU A 330 5.92 10.18 -10.27
C LEU A 330 5.00 9.07 -9.74
N THR A 331 3.93 8.72 -10.48
CA THR A 331 3.06 7.58 -10.15
C THR A 331 3.85 6.26 -10.21
N ILE A 332 4.64 6.05 -11.26
CA ILE A 332 5.52 4.88 -11.40
C ILE A 332 6.50 4.83 -10.22
N GLY A 333 7.14 5.95 -9.89
CA GLY A 333 8.09 6.05 -8.77
C GLY A 333 7.45 5.72 -7.43
N PHE A 334 6.24 6.21 -7.17
CA PHE A 334 5.47 5.85 -5.99
C PHE A 334 5.22 4.34 -5.95
N GLN A 335 4.70 3.75 -7.02
CA GLN A 335 4.37 2.33 -7.07
C GLN A 335 5.60 1.43 -6.86
N LEU A 336 6.72 1.77 -7.50
CA LEU A 336 7.97 1.02 -7.36
C LEU A 336 8.54 1.11 -5.93
N ASN A 337 8.57 2.31 -5.34
CA ASN A 337 8.99 2.49 -3.95
C ASN A 337 8.09 1.72 -2.99
N TYR A 338 6.78 1.79 -3.20
CA TYR A 338 5.80 1.14 -2.34
C TYR A 338 6.01 -0.38 -2.31
N LEU A 339 6.08 -1.03 -3.49
CA LEU A 339 6.33 -2.48 -3.56
C LEU A 339 7.70 -2.86 -3.00
N PHE A 340 8.72 -2.05 -3.25
CA PHE A 340 10.07 -2.29 -2.72
C PHE A 340 10.13 -2.18 -1.19
N LEU A 341 9.36 -1.28 -0.58
CA LEU A 341 9.24 -1.17 0.88
C LEU A 341 8.64 -2.44 1.50
N TYR A 342 7.57 -2.98 0.91
CA TYR A 342 6.99 -4.25 1.35
C TYR A 342 7.99 -5.40 1.24
N PHE A 343 8.75 -5.44 0.14
CA PHE A 343 9.81 -6.42 -0.04
C PHE A 343 10.90 -6.31 1.03
N ILE A 344 11.41 -5.09 1.33
CA ILE A 344 12.42 -4.90 2.39
C ILE A 344 11.89 -5.37 3.73
N ILE A 345 10.68 -4.96 4.09
CA ILE A 345 10.08 -5.27 5.39
C ILE A 345 9.86 -6.77 5.57
N HIS A 346 9.40 -7.45 4.53
CA HIS A 346 9.26 -8.90 4.53
C HIS A 346 10.61 -9.61 4.75
N ASN A 347 11.69 -9.12 4.15
CA ASN A 347 13.03 -9.66 4.35
C ASN A 347 13.68 -9.26 5.70
N LEU A 348 13.10 -8.30 6.42
CA LEU A 348 13.58 -7.83 7.73
C LEU A 348 13.00 -8.64 8.89
N SER A 349 11.80 -9.20 8.71
CA SER A 349 11.10 -10.06 9.68
C SER A 349 11.71 -11.45 9.77
N LYS A 350 11.85 -11.98 10.99
CA LYS A 350 12.43 -13.31 11.25
C LYS A 350 11.40 -14.42 11.38
N ASP A 351 10.18 -14.06 11.76
CA ASP A 351 9.08 -14.97 12.07
C ASP A 351 7.75 -14.38 11.60
N ASP A 352 6.77 -15.25 11.33
CA ASP A 352 5.47 -14.87 10.76
C ASP A 352 4.73 -13.82 11.61
N ALA A 353 4.92 -13.83 12.94
CA ALA A 353 4.32 -12.85 13.84
C ALA A 353 5.00 -11.46 13.72
N GLU A 354 6.33 -11.42 13.58
CA GLU A 354 7.03 -10.17 13.25
C GLU A 354 6.58 -9.59 11.92
N VAL A 355 6.32 -10.41 10.88
CA VAL A 355 5.84 -9.93 9.58
C VAL A 355 4.53 -9.15 9.73
N VAL A 356 3.59 -9.67 10.54
CA VAL A 356 2.30 -9.01 10.81
C VAL A 356 2.51 -7.69 11.55
N ARG A 357 3.37 -7.68 12.58
CA ARG A 357 3.69 -6.47 13.35
C ARG A 357 4.37 -5.41 12.48
N TYR A 358 5.35 -5.78 11.67
CA TYR A 358 6.02 -4.87 10.74
C TYR A 358 5.05 -4.32 9.69
N THR A 359 4.14 -5.13 9.17
CA THR A 359 3.13 -4.69 8.21
C THR A 359 2.16 -3.68 8.83
N ALA A 360 1.75 -3.91 10.08
CA ALA A 360 0.91 -2.97 10.82
C ALA A 360 1.65 -1.65 11.11
N LEU A 361 2.92 -1.72 11.53
CA LEU A 361 3.76 -0.54 11.75
C LEU A 361 3.99 0.24 10.46
N LEU A 362 4.29 -0.45 9.35
CA LEU A 362 4.43 0.16 8.03
C LEU A 362 3.18 0.95 7.68
N ARG A 363 1.99 0.32 7.69
CA ARG A 363 0.74 1.02 7.37
C ARG A 363 0.47 2.18 8.32
N GLY A 364 0.74 2.03 9.61
CA GLY A 364 0.60 3.11 10.60
C GLY A 364 1.51 4.30 10.29
N THR A 365 2.78 4.05 10.02
CA THR A 365 3.77 5.08 9.66
C THR A 365 3.46 5.73 8.32
N GLU A 366 3.03 4.96 7.32
CA GLU A 366 2.57 5.46 6.03
C GLU A 366 1.41 6.44 6.21
N SER A 367 0.42 6.03 7.00
CA SER A 367 -0.74 6.87 7.33
C SER A 367 -0.32 8.18 7.99
N ALA A 368 0.63 8.14 8.94
CA ALA A 368 1.11 9.35 9.62
C ALA A 368 1.79 10.33 8.65
N TRP A 369 2.62 9.83 7.72
CA TRP A 369 3.26 10.66 6.71
C TRP A 369 2.28 11.19 5.67
N GLN A 370 1.29 10.40 5.27
CA GLN A 370 0.19 10.85 4.39
C GLN A 370 -0.62 11.95 5.08
N ALA A 371 -0.93 11.82 6.37
CA ALA A 371 -1.63 12.84 7.14
C ALA A 371 -0.87 14.17 7.16
N LEU A 372 0.45 14.12 7.37
CA LEU A 372 1.33 15.29 7.30
C LEU A 372 1.38 15.88 5.90
N SER A 373 1.47 15.05 4.87
CA SER A 373 1.56 15.50 3.48
C SER A 373 0.29 16.20 3.01
N TYR A 374 -0.87 15.58 3.22
CA TYR A 374 -2.17 16.18 2.94
C TYR A 374 -2.45 17.39 3.85
N GLY A 375 -2.00 17.34 5.11
CA GLY A 375 -2.13 18.46 6.04
C GLY A 375 -1.36 19.70 5.58
N LEU A 376 -0.07 19.54 5.24
CA LEU A 376 0.74 20.60 4.65
C LEU A 376 0.19 21.05 3.30
N GLY A 377 -0.25 20.10 2.47
CA GLY A 377 -0.90 20.36 1.18
C GLY A 377 -2.23 21.11 1.27
N SER A 378 -2.81 21.30 2.46
CA SER A 378 -3.97 22.17 2.65
C SER A 378 -3.61 23.66 2.65
N LEU A 379 -2.34 23.99 2.88
CA LEU A 379 -1.80 25.35 2.78
C LEU A 379 -1.47 25.66 1.32
N THR A 380 -1.97 26.77 0.79
CA THR A 380 -1.85 27.14 -0.63
C THR A 380 -0.40 27.15 -1.13
N THR A 381 0.52 27.73 -0.37
CA THR A 381 1.96 27.78 -0.73
C THR A 381 2.60 26.38 -0.81
N PHE A 382 2.18 25.48 0.06
CA PHE A 382 2.67 24.10 0.07
C PHE A 382 2.05 23.29 -1.06
N ALA A 383 0.75 23.43 -1.27
CA ALA A 383 0.01 22.82 -2.38
C ALA A 383 0.62 23.19 -3.74
N GLU A 384 1.00 24.46 -3.91
CA GLU A 384 1.55 24.95 -5.16
C GLU A 384 2.99 24.53 -5.40
N VAL A 385 3.87 24.57 -4.39
CA VAL A 385 5.32 24.41 -4.60
C VAL A 385 6.02 23.72 -3.42
N GLY A 386 5.65 24.08 -2.19
CA GLY A 386 6.38 23.66 -1.00
C GLY A 386 6.44 22.15 -0.80
N SER A 387 5.37 21.42 -1.14
CA SER A 387 5.32 19.97 -0.93
C SER A 387 6.27 19.20 -1.88
N ILE A 388 6.54 19.71 -3.09
CA ILE A 388 7.52 19.11 -4.02
C ILE A 388 8.94 19.32 -3.49
N TYR A 389 9.25 20.53 -3.01
CA TYR A 389 10.59 20.83 -2.47
C TYR A 389 10.87 20.04 -1.20
N ILE A 390 9.90 19.94 -0.29
CA ILE A 390 10.03 19.10 0.90
C ILE A 390 10.22 17.64 0.50
N ASN A 391 9.43 17.11 -0.44
CA ASN A 391 9.60 15.71 -0.84
C ASN A 391 10.97 15.45 -1.48
N PHE A 392 11.47 16.38 -2.31
CA PHE A 392 12.81 16.26 -2.88
C PHE A 392 13.92 16.28 -1.80
N GLY A 393 13.77 17.12 -0.78
CA GLY A 393 14.67 17.12 0.38
C GLY A 393 14.58 15.82 1.20
N LEU A 394 13.36 15.34 1.47
CA LEU A 394 13.12 14.07 2.16
C LEU A 394 13.71 12.88 1.41
N TRP A 395 13.55 12.85 0.08
CA TRP A 395 14.19 11.86 -0.79
C TRP A 395 15.70 11.86 -0.57
N GLY A 396 16.37 13.02 -0.66
CA GLY A 396 17.82 13.12 -0.46
C GLY A 396 18.30 12.64 0.92
N ILE A 397 17.59 13.02 1.98
CA ILE A 397 17.91 12.60 3.36
C ILE A 397 17.68 11.09 3.55
N SER A 398 16.69 10.52 2.88
CA SER A 398 16.32 9.11 3.04
C SER A 398 17.29 8.11 2.40
N ILE A 399 18.12 8.53 1.44
CA ILE A 399 18.99 7.62 0.65
C ILE A 399 19.96 6.85 1.56
N PHE A 400 20.63 7.55 2.47
CA PHE A 400 21.62 6.94 3.36
C PHE A 400 21.01 5.91 4.33
N PRO A 401 19.97 6.24 5.12
CA PRO A 401 19.37 5.26 6.03
C PRO A 401 18.65 4.12 5.27
N ALA A 402 18.07 4.39 4.09
CA ALA A 402 17.45 3.35 3.26
C ALA A 402 18.49 2.35 2.72
N GLY A 403 19.64 2.82 2.25
CA GLY A 403 20.72 1.95 1.77
C GLY A 403 21.27 1.04 2.87
N ALA A 404 21.41 1.54 4.10
CA ALA A 404 21.81 0.74 5.25
C ALA A 404 20.78 -0.35 5.61
N GLN A 405 19.48 -0.04 5.46
CA GLN A 405 18.41 -1.02 5.70
C GLN A 405 18.28 -2.06 4.59
N GLU A 406 18.51 -1.69 3.32
CA GLU A 406 18.56 -2.64 2.21
C GLU A 406 19.65 -3.69 2.45
N GLU A 407 20.86 -3.26 2.84
CA GLU A 407 21.94 -4.18 3.17
C GLU A 407 21.57 -5.10 4.35
N GLU A 408 20.94 -4.57 5.41
CA GLU A 408 20.49 -5.37 6.55
C GLU A 408 19.40 -6.38 6.15
N ALA A 409 18.44 -6.00 5.30
CA ALA A 409 17.38 -6.87 4.80
C ALA A 409 17.94 -8.02 3.96
N VAL A 410 18.93 -7.74 3.11
CA VAL A 410 19.62 -8.79 2.35
C VAL A 410 20.36 -9.75 3.28
N VAL A 411 21.02 -9.25 4.33
CA VAL A 411 21.73 -10.10 5.31
C VAL A 411 20.76 -11.00 6.08
N VAL A 412 19.60 -10.48 6.47
CA VAL A 412 18.57 -11.25 7.20
C VAL A 412 17.85 -12.24 6.29
N GLY A 413 17.50 -11.82 5.07
CA GLY A 413 16.78 -12.64 4.08
C GLY A 413 17.63 -13.70 3.38
N THR A 414 18.97 -13.64 3.47
CA THR A 414 19.83 -14.70 2.94
C THR A 414 19.90 -15.87 3.94
N PRO A 415 19.53 -17.11 3.55
CA PRO A 415 19.62 -18.26 4.44
C PRO A 415 21.05 -18.45 4.95
N SER A 416 21.23 -18.40 6.26
CA SER A 416 22.53 -18.66 6.88
C SER A 416 22.92 -20.13 6.70
N LEU A 417 24.03 -20.39 6.01
CA LEU A 417 24.66 -21.71 5.90
C LEU A 417 25.08 -22.32 7.26
N LYS A 418 24.97 -21.57 8.38
CA LYS A 418 25.45 -22.02 9.70
C LYS A 418 24.48 -22.92 10.49
N GLY A 419 23.35 -23.32 9.92
CA GLY A 419 22.38 -24.21 10.59
C GLY A 419 22.57 -25.72 10.35
N SER A 420 23.47 -26.15 9.46
CA SER A 420 23.61 -27.56 9.05
C SER A 420 24.80 -28.30 9.67
N VAL A 421 25.47 -27.74 10.68
CA VAL A 421 26.54 -28.44 11.41
C VAL A 421 26.28 -28.35 12.90
N GLY A 422 25.30 -29.13 13.37
CA GLY A 422 24.96 -29.25 14.77
C GLY A 422 24.64 -30.70 15.14
N ASN A 423 25.65 -31.37 15.72
CA ASN A 423 25.56 -32.59 16.53
C ASN A 423 25.00 -33.87 15.89
N VAL A 424 25.83 -34.54 15.07
CA VAL A 424 25.83 -36.02 15.07
C VAL A 424 26.83 -36.45 16.16
N LYS A 425 26.34 -36.64 17.39
CA LYS A 425 27.05 -37.50 18.35
C LYS A 425 26.90 -38.92 17.84
N VAL A 426 27.99 -39.46 17.29
CA VAL A 426 28.13 -40.90 17.06
C VAL A 426 28.16 -41.55 18.45
N SER A 427 27.05 -42.18 18.83
CA SER A 427 27.02 -43.12 19.95
C SER A 427 27.56 -44.44 19.42
N THR A 428 28.84 -44.70 19.65
CA THR A 428 29.35 -46.07 19.71
C THR A 428 29.00 -46.61 21.10
N ASP A 429 28.06 -47.55 21.13
CA ASP A 429 28.08 -48.75 21.98
C ASP A 429 27.14 -49.78 21.36
#